data_AF-A0A375GNZ0-F1
#
_entry.id   AF-A0A375GNZ0-F1
#
_cell.length_a   1.000
_cell.length_b   1.000
_cell.length_c   1.000
_cell.angle_alpha   90.00
_cell.angle_beta   90.00
_cell.angle_gamma   90.00
#
_symmetry.space_group_name_H-M   'P 1'
#
loop_
_entity.id
_entity.type
_entity.pdbx_description
1 polymer ?
#
loop_
_entity_poly.entity_id
_entity_poly.type
_entity_poly.pdbx_seq_one_letter_code
_entity_poly.pdbx_strand_id
1 'polypeptide(L)'
;MRDAQQAGTPPPAQPGSQVDVASAMEEYLAQRDWRVRANANQGYSLGGLILNVAGKVTANYWLSHIFSPEAGQAHRDGDLHIHDLDMLSGYCAGWSLRQLLAEGFNGVPGKVEANPPRHMSAAVGQIVNFLGTLQNEWAGAQAFSSFDTYMAPFVRHDRMDYRAVRQAMQELVFNLNVPSRWGTQTPFTNLTFDWTCPQDLAGQVPYIAGEEMPFTYGDLQPEMDMINRAYIEVMMQGDARGRAFTFPIPTYNITPDFDWDHANAEPLFEMTARYGLPYFQNFINSDLEPHMVRSMCCRLQLDLRELLKRGNGLFGSAEQTGSVGVVTVNCARLGYLHRDDEAGLMAALDRLLALGRDVLEDKRRVVQHYIDAGLYPYTRRYLGTLRNHFSTLGVNGVNEMIRNFSGDADDITTPGGHAMALRLLDHVRARIGEFQEATGHLYNLEATPAEGTTYRFAREDRKRWPDILQAGTAGQPYYTNSSQLPAGYTDDPFTALSMQEALQGRYTGGTVLHLYMNEALSSAQACKALVRRALSRFRVPYITVTPTFSICPKHGYLSGRHEFCPRCDAELLARTPAAASAPQTQPEEELS
;
A
#
# COMPACT_ATOMS: atom_id res chain seq x y z
N MET A 1 9.73 -29.56 -32.36
CA MET A 1 8.29 -29.95 -32.40
C MET A 1 8.24 -31.46 -32.38
N ARG A 2 7.53 -32.05 -31.42
CA ARG A 2 7.62 -33.45 -30.90
C ARG A 2 8.62 -33.56 -29.75
N ASP A 3 8.13 -33.21 -28.56
CA ASP A 3 8.49 -33.75 -27.22
C ASP A 3 7.83 -32.91 -26.10
N ALA A 4 6.59 -32.49 -26.31
CA ALA A 4 5.81 -31.71 -25.34
C ALA A 4 4.33 -32.15 -25.34
N GLN A 5 4.09 -33.46 -25.21
CA GLN A 5 2.75 -34.03 -25.01
C GLN A 5 2.78 -35.13 -23.96
N GLN A 6 3.09 -34.76 -22.72
CA GLN A 6 2.59 -35.44 -21.53
C GLN A 6 2.23 -34.40 -20.48
N ALA A 7 1.25 -33.56 -20.81
CA ALA A 7 0.46 -32.91 -19.76
C ALA A 7 -0.43 -34.00 -19.18
N GLY A 8 -0.07 -34.49 -17.99
CA GLY A 8 -0.88 -35.44 -17.24
C GLY A 8 -2.32 -34.93 -17.09
N THR A 9 -3.28 -35.84 -17.11
CA THR A 9 -4.69 -35.54 -16.87
C THR A 9 -4.81 -34.71 -15.57
N PRO A 10 -5.51 -33.56 -15.57
CA PRO A 10 -5.69 -32.80 -14.35
C PRO A 10 -6.33 -33.69 -13.29
N PRO A 11 -5.87 -33.63 -12.02
CA PRO A 11 -6.46 -34.41 -10.96
C PRO A 11 -7.97 -34.12 -10.86
N PRO A 12 -8.80 -35.12 -10.47
CA PRO A 12 -10.23 -34.92 -10.33
C PRO A 12 -10.53 -33.73 -9.42
N ALA A 13 -11.49 -32.91 -9.82
CA ALA A 13 -11.88 -31.69 -9.11
C ALA A 13 -12.20 -32.01 -7.64
N GLN A 14 -11.51 -31.35 -6.70
CA GLN A 14 -11.78 -31.51 -5.28
C GLN A 14 -13.19 -30.98 -4.93
N PRO A 15 -13.90 -31.59 -3.96
CA PRO A 15 -15.19 -31.08 -3.48
C PRO A 15 -14.99 -29.66 -2.93
N GLY A 16 -15.64 -28.66 -3.54
CA GLY A 16 -15.49 -27.24 -3.18
C GLY A 16 -14.92 -26.32 -4.28
N SER A 17 -14.62 -26.86 -5.46
CA SER A 17 -14.09 -26.11 -6.61
C SER A 17 -15.16 -25.56 -7.59
N GLN A 18 -16.45 -25.71 -7.28
CA GLN A 18 -17.54 -25.26 -8.15
C GLN A 18 -17.90 -23.79 -7.85
N VAL A 19 -17.79 -22.94 -8.87
CA VAL A 19 -18.33 -21.57 -8.85
C VAL A 19 -19.74 -21.62 -9.44
N ASP A 20 -20.75 -21.33 -8.63
CA ASP A 20 -22.12 -21.21 -9.13
C ASP A 20 -22.29 -19.90 -9.93
N VAL A 21 -22.65 -20.04 -11.20
CA VAL A 21 -22.70 -18.91 -12.15
C VAL A 21 -23.77 -17.90 -11.75
N ALA A 22 -24.95 -18.38 -11.33
CA ALA A 22 -26.06 -17.52 -10.96
C ALA A 22 -25.71 -16.70 -9.70
N SER A 23 -25.23 -17.35 -8.64
CA SER A 23 -24.76 -16.70 -7.42
C SER A 23 -23.62 -15.71 -7.70
N ALA A 24 -22.61 -16.09 -8.48
CA ALA A 24 -21.48 -15.20 -8.76
C ALA A 24 -21.90 -13.88 -9.45
N MET A 25 -22.90 -13.95 -10.34
CA MET A 25 -23.44 -12.81 -11.07
C MET A 25 -24.45 -12.02 -10.22
N GLU A 26 -25.47 -12.69 -9.68
CA GLU A 26 -26.59 -12.05 -8.97
C GLU A 26 -26.16 -11.41 -7.65
N GLU A 27 -25.19 -11.98 -6.92
CA GLU A 27 -24.68 -11.38 -5.69
C GLU A 27 -24.08 -10.00 -5.93
N TYR A 28 -23.36 -9.82 -7.05
CA TYR A 28 -22.80 -8.54 -7.43
C TYR A 28 -23.88 -7.58 -7.93
N LEU A 29 -24.74 -8.03 -8.84
CA LEU A 29 -25.82 -7.23 -9.42
C LEU A 29 -26.80 -6.72 -8.35
N ALA A 30 -27.06 -7.53 -7.32
CA ALA A 30 -27.90 -7.16 -6.19
C ALA A 30 -27.14 -6.45 -5.04
N GLN A 31 -25.83 -6.24 -5.18
CA GLN A 31 -24.94 -5.65 -4.16
C GLN A 31 -25.03 -6.36 -2.78
N ARG A 32 -25.25 -7.67 -2.78
CA ARG A 32 -25.46 -8.47 -1.57
C ARG A 32 -24.17 -9.00 -0.95
N ASP A 33 -23.08 -9.09 -1.73
CA ASP A 33 -21.78 -9.54 -1.24
C ASP A 33 -20.99 -8.38 -0.61
N TRP A 34 -20.51 -8.58 0.61
CA TRP A 34 -19.64 -7.63 1.30
C TRP A 34 -18.34 -7.36 0.52
N ARG A 35 -17.89 -8.32 -0.30
CA ARG A 35 -16.70 -8.17 -1.17
C ARG A 35 -16.84 -7.04 -2.18
N VAL A 36 -18.07 -6.64 -2.53
CA VAL A 36 -18.33 -5.45 -3.37
C VAL A 36 -17.79 -4.17 -2.73
N ARG A 37 -17.61 -4.16 -1.40
CA ARG A 37 -17.04 -3.04 -0.64
C ARG A 37 -15.63 -3.32 -0.09
N ALA A 38 -15.03 -4.47 -0.42
CA ALA A 38 -13.72 -4.85 0.13
C ALA A 38 -12.55 -4.07 -0.49
N ASN A 39 -12.74 -3.50 -1.69
CA ASN A 39 -11.77 -2.61 -2.31
C ASN A 39 -12.38 -1.20 -2.44
N ALA A 40 -11.90 -0.25 -1.64
CA ALA A 40 -12.42 1.13 -1.65
C ALA A 40 -12.23 1.84 -3.01
N ASN A 41 -11.34 1.33 -3.86
CA ASN A 41 -11.06 1.87 -5.20
C ASN A 41 -11.93 1.25 -6.30
N GLN A 42 -12.93 0.42 -5.96
CA GLN A 42 -13.86 -0.19 -6.92
C GLN A 42 -15.30 0.21 -6.61
N GLY A 43 -16.00 0.76 -7.61
CA GLY A 43 -17.43 1.05 -7.55
C GLY A 43 -18.27 -0.02 -8.26
N TYR A 44 -19.59 0.02 -8.06
CA TYR A 44 -20.52 -0.79 -8.84
C TYR A 44 -20.44 -0.40 -10.32
N SER A 45 -19.94 -1.30 -11.16
CA SER A 45 -19.76 -1.08 -12.59
C SER A 45 -19.66 -2.40 -13.35
N LEU A 46 -19.73 -2.35 -14.69
CA LEU A 46 -19.46 -3.53 -15.51
C LEU A 46 -18.03 -4.06 -15.31
N GLY A 47 -17.04 -3.16 -15.21
CA GLY A 47 -15.65 -3.55 -14.93
C GLY A 47 -15.51 -4.26 -13.59
N GLY A 48 -16.22 -3.77 -12.56
CA GLY A 48 -16.23 -4.38 -11.24
C GLY A 48 -16.91 -5.76 -11.23
N LEU A 49 -17.98 -5.95 -12.02
CA LEU A 49 -18.60 -7.26 -12.21
C LEU A 49 -17.61 -8.26 -12.82
N ILE A 50 -16.90 -7.84 -13.88
CA ILE A 50 -15.94 -8.72 -14.55
C ILE A 50 -14.80 -9.11 -13.60
N LEU A 51 -14.23 -8.13 -12.87
CA LEU A 51 -13.19 -8.39 -11.88
C LEU A 51 -13.66 -9.34 -10.78
N ASN A 52 -14.89 -9.17 -10.26
CA ASN A 52 -15.42 -10.05 -9.23
C ASN A 52 -15.58 -11.50 -9.72
N VAL A 53 -16.17 -11.71 -10.89
CA VAL A 53 -16.39 -13.05 -11.45
C VAL A 53 -15.05 -13.71 -11.78
N ALA A 54 -14.17 -13.01 -12.50
CA ALA A 54 -12.83 -13.51 -12.83
C ALA A 54 -12.02 -13.82 -11.56
N GLY A 55 -12.09 -12.94 -10.56
CA GLY A 55 -11.40 -13.11 -9.28
C GLY A 55 -11.85 -14.34 -8.51
N LYS A 56 -13.16 -14.62 -8.44
CA LYS A 56 -13.69 -15.84 -7.80
C LYS A 56 -13.17 -17.11 -8.48
N VAL A 57 -13.11 -17.12 -9.81
CA VAL A 57 -12.59 -18.27 -10.58
C VAL A 57 -11.10 -18.45 -10.36
N THR A 58 -10.32 -17.38 -10.51
CA THR A 58 -8.85 -17.40 -10.33
C THR A 58 -8.45 -17.82 -8.92
N ALA A 59 -9.16 -17.35 -7.89
CA ALA A 59 -8.89 -17.72 -6.50
C ALA A 59 -9.09 -19.22 -6.26
N ASN A 60 -10.15 -19.80 -6.82
CA ASN A 60 -10.39 -21.25 -6.70
C ASN A 60 -9.37 -22.08 -7.48
N TYR A 61 -8.87 -21.56 -8.61
CA TYR A 61 -7.80 -22.20 -9.36
C TYR A 61 -6.50 -22.25 -8.53
N TRP A 62 -6.08 -21.12 -7.95
CA TRP A 62 -4.94 -21.08 -7.03
C TRP A 62 -5.10 -22.10 -5.89
N LEU A 63 -6.20 -22.02 -5.15
CA LEU A 63 -6.42 -22.80 -3.92
C LEU A 63 -6.63 -24.30 -4.14
N SER A 64 -7.03 -24.72 -5.35
CA SER A 64 -7.45 -26.11 -5.59
C SER A 64 -6.57 -26.85 -6.61
N HIS A 65 -5.77 -26.12 -7.40
CA HIS A 65 -4.94 -26.70 -8.47
C HIS A 65 -3.47 -26.32 -8.38
N ILE A 66 -3.14 -25.20 -7.73
CA ILE A 66 -1.75 -24.73 -7.62
C ILE A 66 -1.20 -25.03 -6.23
N PHE A 67 -1.89 -24.61 -5.18
CA PHE A 67 -1.44 -24.80 -3.81
C PHE A 67 -1.80 -26.18 -3.26
N SER A 68 -1.10 -26.59 -2.21
CA SER A 68 -1.42 -27.82 -1.49
C SER A 68 -2.85 -27.78 -0.93
N PRO A 69 -3.52 -28.94 -0.80
CA PRO A 69 -4.86 -29.00 -0.20
C PRO A 69 -4.90 -28.41 1.22
N GLU A 70 -3.82 -28.60 1.99
CA GLU A 70 -3.65 -28.04 3.33
C GLU A 70 -3.63 -26.50 3.30
N ALA A 71 -2.85 -25.89 2.40
CA ALA A 71 -2.82 -24.43 2.24
C ALA A 71 -4.17 -23.88 1.80
N GLY A 72 -4.82 -24.56 0.85
CA GLY A 72 -6.15 -24.22 0.40
C GLY A 72 -7.18 -24.26 1.54
N GLN A 73 -7.09 -25.26 2.41
CA GLN A 73 -7.97 -25.41 3.57
C GLN A 73 -7.67 -24.36 4.64
N ALA A 74 -6.40 -24.16 5.01
CA ALA A 74 -6.00 -23.16 6.00
C ALA A 74 -6.43 -21.74 5.61
N HIS A 75 -6.37 -21.41 4.31
CA HIS A 75 -6.94 -20.16 3.80
C HIS A 75 -8.44 -20.12 4.03
N ARG A 76 -9.19 -21.12 3.54
CA ARG A 76 -10.66 -21.16 3.64
C ARG A 76 -11.13 -21.14 5.09
N ASP A 77 -10.41 -21.80 5.97
CA ASP A 77 -10.71 -21.82 7.40
C ASP A 77 -10.32 -20.53 8.09
N GLY A 78 -9.39 -19.74 7.54
CA GLY A 78 -8.94 -18.48 8.12
C GLY A 78 -7.89 -18.65 9.19
N ASP A 79 -7.12 -19.75 9.16
CA ASP A 79 -5.90 -19.91 9.97
C ASP A 79 -4.79 -18.97 9.45
N LEU A 80 -4.78 -18.82 8.12
CA LEU A 80 -3.99 -17.82 7.41
C LEU A 80 -4.82 -17.17 6.30
N HIS A 81 -4.30 -16.08 5.74
CA HIS A 81 -4.86 -15.44 4.57
C HIS A 81 -3.79 -15.33 3.49
N ILE A 82 -4.13 -15.80 2.30
CA ILE A 82 -3.30 -15.69 1.10
C ILE A 82 -3.88 -14.52 0.32
N HIS A 83 -3.11 -13.45 0.17
CA HIS A 83 -3.58 -12.21 -0.45
C HIS A 83 -3.60 -12.31 -1.98
N ASP A 84 -4.45 -11.49 -2.59
CA ASP A 84 -4.50 -11.25 -4.05
C ASP A 84 -4.69 -12.51 -4.89
N LEU A 85 -5.55 -13.41 -4.41
CA LEU A 85 -5.93 -14.64 -5.12
C LEU A 85 -6.80 -14.38 -6.35
N ASP A 86 -7.34 -13.17 -6.50
CA ASP A 86 -8.17 -12.75 -7.62
C ASP A 86 -7.40 -12.54 -8.93
N MET A 87 -6.07 -12.45 -8.87
CA MET A 87 -5.20 -12.39 -10.04
C MET A 87 -4.21 -13.55 -10.07
N LEU A 88 -4.01 -14.12 -11.27
CA LEU A 88 -2.96 -15.12 -11.53
C LEU A 88 -1.67 -14.35 -11.82
N SER A 89 -1.09 -13.70 -10.81
CA SER A 89 0.10 -12.87 -10.92
C SER A 89 0.82 -12.71 -9.57
N GLY A 90 1.93 -11.97 -9.56
CA GLY A 90 2.59 -11.53 -8.32
C GLY A 90 1.83 -10.40 -7.61
N TYR A 91 2.28 -10.04 -6.40
CA TYR A 91 1.63 -9.01 -5.60
C TYR A 91 1.97 -7.61 -6.10
N CYS A 92 3.16 -7.09 -5.83
CA CYS A 92 3.54 -5.72 -6.17
C CYS A 92 4.90 -5.67 -6.86
N ALA A 93 5.12 -4.60 -7.63
CA ALA A 93 6.33 -4.45 -8.42
C ALA A 93 6.83 -3.01 -8.49
N GLY A 94 8.13 -2.90 -8.30
CA GLY A 94 8.92 -1.73 -8.56
C GLY A 94 9.59 -1.76 -9.92
N TRP A 95 9.67 -0.59 -10.55
CA TRP A 95 10.15 -0.45 -11.92
C TRP A 95 11.29 0.54 -12.02
N SER A 96 12.30 0.27 -12.84
CA SER A 96 13.36 1.25 -13.08
C SER A 96 12.83 2.37 -13.97
N LEU A 97 12.58 3.55 -13.39
CA LEU A 97 12.22 4.74 -14.16
C LEU A 97 13.34 5.12 -15.12
N ARG A 98 14.60 5.00 -14.67
CA ARG A 98 15.77 5.20 -15.52
C ARG A 98 15.73 4.32 -16.75
N GLN A 99 15.43 3.03 -16.60
CA GLN A 99 15.32 2.12 -17.75
C GLN A 99 14.22 2.57 -18.71
N LEU A 100 13.03 2.89 -18.20
CA LEU A 100 11.92 3.36 -19.03
C LEU A 100 12.30 4.63 -19.82
N LEU A 101 12.96 5.60 -19.18
CA LEU A 101 13.35 6.85 -19.81
C LEU A 101 14.51 6.67 -20.81
N ALA A 102 15.43 5.75 -20.55
CA ALA A 102 16.59 5.51 -21.42
C ALA A 102 16.25 4.63 -22.62
N GLU A 103 15.34 3.66 -22.45
CA GLU A 103 15.01 2.67 -23.48
C GLU A 103 13.68 2.97 -24.19
N GLY A 104 12.75 3.66 -23.54
CA GLY A 104 11.38 3.88 -24.02
C GLY A 104 10.43 2.73 -23.68
N PHE A 105 9.12 2.91 -23.95
CA PHE A 105 8.09 1.89 -23.75
C PHE A 105 7.94 0.95 -24.96
N ASN A 106 8.72 -0.13 -25.05
CA ASN A 106 8.88 -0.98 -26.25
C ASN A 106 9.27 -2.44 -25.94
N GLY A 107 9.59 -3.21 -26.98
CA GLY A 107 10.18 -4.55 -26.87
C GLY A 107 9.17 -5.65 -26.61
N VAL A 108 7.90 -5.41 -26.92
CA VAL A 108 6.82 -6.42 -26.82
C VAL A 108 6.28 -6.73 -28.21
N PRO A 109 6.45 -7.98 -28.71
CA PRO A 109 6.03 -8.36 -30.05
C PRO A 109 4.54 -8.08 -30.33
N GLY A 110 4.25 -7.49 -31.48
CA GLY A 110 2.88 -7.21 -31.93
C GLY A 110 2.18 -6.08 -31.18
N LYS A 111 2.90 -5.30 -30.36
CA LYS A 111 2.41 -4.09 -29.71
C LYS A 111 3.06 -2.85 -30.32
N VAL A 112 2.40 -1.70 -30.16
CA VAL A 112 2.99 -0.41 -30.53
C VAL A 112 4.14 -0.13 -29.56
N GLU A 113 5.25 0.37 -30.11
CA GLU A 113 6.47 0.66 -29.37
C GLU A 113 6.76 2.15 -29.38
N ALA A 114 7.23 2.66 -28.25
CA ALA A 114 7.71 4.03 -28.09
C ALA A 114 9.24 4.04 -27.94
N ASN A 115 9.89 4.91 -28.70
CA ASN A 115 11.29 5.24 -28.50
C ASN A 115 11.49 6.00 -27.17
N PRO A 116 12.73 6.10 -26.65
CA PRO A 116 13.02 6.91 -25.48
C PRO A 116 12.44 8.33 -25.62
N PRO A 117 11.78 8.88 -24.58
CA PRO A 117 11.18 10.21 -24.66
C PRO A 117 12.24 11.28 -24.89
N ARG A 118 11.95 12.23 -25.79
CA ARG A 118 12.80 13.40 -26.07
C ARG A 118 12.49 14.61 -25.20
N HIS A 119 11.24 14.71 -24.75
CA HIS A 119 10.70 15.87 -24.05
C HIS A 119 9.89 15.40 -22.84
N MET A 120 9.71 16.30 -21.87
CA MET A 120 8.96 16.07 -20.63
C MET A 120 7.56 15.49 -20.88
N SER A 121 6.84 16.02 -21.87
CA SER A 121 5.49 15.54 -22.22
C SER A 121 5.48 14.07 -22.65
N ALA A 122 6.45 13.66 -23.47
CA ALA A 122 6.60 12.27 -23.89
C ALA A 122 7.01 11.37 -22.70
N ALA A 123 7.87 11.86 -21.80
CA ALA A 123 8.26 11.13 -20.60
C ALA A 123 7.05 10.87 -19.68
N VAL A 124 6.27 11.92 -19.38
CA VAL A 124 5.02 11.82 -18.60
C VAL A 124 4.03 10.85 -19.26
N GLY A 125 3.80 10.98 -20.56
CA GLY A 125 2.90 10.08 -21.30
C GLY A 125 3.34 8.61 -21.24
N GLN A 126 4.65 8.35 -21.35
CA GLN A 126 5.18 6.99 -21.22
C GLN A 126 5.07 6.45 -19.79
N ILE A 127 5.32 7.25 -18.75
CA ILE A 127 5.12 6.87 -17.34
C ILE A 127 3.67 6.45 -17.08
N VAL A 128 2.71 7.27 -17.52
CA VAL A 128 1.27 7.00 -17.36
C VAL A 128 0.89 5.70 -18.07
N ASN A 129 1.30 5.55 -19.33
CA ASN A 129 1.00 4.34 -20.10
C ASN A 129 1.67 3.10 -19.52
N PHE A 130 2.88 3.23 -19.00
CA PHE A 130 3.63 2.14 -18.39
C PHE A 130 2.94 1.63 -17.12
N LEU A 131 2.72 2.51 -16.13
CA LEU A 131 2.05 2.14 -14.87
C LEU A 131 0.62 1.68 -15.13
N GLY A 132 -0.06 2.36 -16.06
CA GLY A 132 -1.39 2.01 -16.54
C GLY A 132 -1.46 0.61 -17.15
N THR A 133 -0.43 0.19 -17.90
CA THR A 133 -0.39 -1.14 -18.50
C THR A 133 -0.04 -2.19 -17.45
N LEU A 134 0.97 -1.94 -16.62
CA LEU A 134 1.57 -2.96 -15.75
C LEU A 134 0.69 -3.32 -14.56
N GLN A 135 -0.23 -2.43 -14.16
CA GLN A 135 -1.28 -2.79 -13.20
C GLN A 135 -2.14 -3.98 -13.67
N ASN A 136 -2.16 -4.32 -14.97
CA ASN A 136 -2.93 -5.47 -15.46
C ASN A 136 -2.12 -6.78 -15.40
N GLU A 137 -0.82 -6.72 -15.13
CA GLU A 137 0.05 -7.89 -14.98
C GLU A 137 0.38 -8.19 -13.51
N TRP A 138 0.01 -7.30 -12.58
CA TRP A 138 0.30 -7.38 -11.13
C TRP A 138 -0.94 -7.00 -10.32
N ALA A 139 -1.10 -7.58 -9.13
CA ALA A 139 -2.31 -7.35 -8.33
C ALA A 139 -2.31 -6.00 -7.58
N GLY A 140 -1.19 -5.67 -6.95
CA GLY A 140 -0.99 -4.53 -6.06
C GLY A 140 -0.21 -3.37 -6.68
N ALA A 141 0.48 -2.63 -5.81
CA ALA A 141 1.09 -1.35 -6.14
C ALA A 141 2.18 -1.44 -7.22
N GLN A 142 2.22 -0.41 -8.08
CA GLN A 142 3.22 -0.17 -9.11
C GLN A 142 3.96 1.12 -8.79
N ALA A 143 5.29 1.17 -8.86
CA ALA A 143 5.97 2.39 -8.45
C ALA A 143 7.30 2.68 -9.12
N PHE A 144 7.66 3.96 -8.98
CA PHE A 144 8.95 4.51 -9.33
C PHE A 144 9.60 5.18 -8.11
N SER A 145 10.93 5.08 -8.05
CA SER A 145 11.77 5.75 -7.06
C SER A 145 12.60 6.83 -7.74
N SER A 146 13.10 7.79 -6.95
CA SER A 146 13.92 8.90 -7.43
C SER A 146 13.23 9.67 -8.57
N PHE A 147 11.92 9.87 -8.44
CA PHE A 147 11.09 10.43 -9.51
C PHE A 147 11.51 11.85 -9.86
N ASP A 148 11.68 12.71 -8.87
CA ASP A 148 12.18 14.08 -9.04
C ASP A 148 13.58 14.11 -9.65
N THR A 149 14.49 13.27 -9.15
CA THR A 149 15.86 13.17 -9.69
C THR A 149 15.87 12.77 -11.16
N TYR A 150 15.12 11.73 -11.54
CA TYR A 150 15.12 11.21 -12.92
C TYR A 150 14.33 12.07 -13.91
N MET A 151 13.38 12.88 -13.44
CA MET A 151 12.60 13.79 -14.30
C MET A 151 13.24 15.17 -14.46
N ALA A 152 14.08 15.61 -13.50
CA ALA A 152 14.78 16.90 -13.55
C ALA A 152 15.57 17.19 -14.84
N PRO A 153 16.27 16.21 -15.47
CA PRO A 153 16.97 16.44 -16.73
C PRO A 153 16.08 17.00 -17.85
N PHE A 154 14.82 16.57 -17.94
CA PHE A 154 13.89 17.03 -18.97
C PHE A 154 13.50 18.49 -18.77
N VAL A 155 13.36 18.94 -17.53
CA VAL A 155 13.08 20.35 -17.20
C VAL A 155 14.18 21.24 -17.74
N ARG A 156 15.45 20.87 -17.54
CA ARG A 156 16.60 21.62 -18.04
C ARG A 156 16.75 21.52 -19.55
N HIS A 157 16.64 20.31 -20.11
CA HIS A 157 16.78 20.06 -21.54
C HIS A 157 15.76 20.85 -22.36
N ASP A 158 14.49 20.82 -21.93
CA ASP A 158 13.40 21.54 -22.58
C ASP A 158 13.34 23.03 -22.21
N ARG A 159 14.22 23.49 -21.31
CA ARG A 159 14.26 24.86 -20.75
C ARG A 159 12.88 25.29 -20.21
N MET A 160 12.25 24.39 -19.47
CA MET A 160 10.89 24.58 -18.98
C MET A 160 10.86 25.67 -17.90
N ASP A 161 9.84 26.52 -17.98
CA ASP A 161 9.46 27.38 -16.86
C ASP A 161 8.57 26.62 -15.86
N TYR A 162 8.35 27.23 -14.71
CA TYR A 162 7.51 26.64 -13.65
C TYR A 162 6.10 26.30 -14.14
N ARG A 163 5.51 27.12 -15.02
CA ARG A 163 4.16 26.90 -15.54
C ARG A 163 4.09 25.61 -16.36
N ALA A 164 5.09 25.37 -17.20
CA ALA A 164 5.18 24.16 -18.00
C ALA A 164 5.41 22.92 -17.12
N VAL A 165 6.29 23.01 -16.10
CA VAL A 165 6.51 21.88 -15.16
C VAL A 165 5.25 21.56 -14.37
N ARG A 166 4.54 22.58 -13.87
CA ARG A 166 3.26 22.42 -13.18
C ARG A 166 2.20 21.78 -14.08
N GLN A 167 2.14 22.16 -15.36
CA GLN A 167 1.23 21.54 -16.32
C GLN A 167 1.54 20.06 -16.54
N ALA A 168 2.83 19.70 -16.64
CA ALA A 168 3.25 18.31 -16.79
C ALA A 168 2.94 17.46 -15.54
N MET A 169 3.14 18.00 -14.34
CA MET A 169 2.76 17.33 -13.08
C MET A 169 1.24 17.20 -12.95
N GLN A 170 0.48 18.20 -13.39
CA GLN A 170 -0.98 18.11 -13.44
C GLN A 170 -1.43 16.98 -14.36
N GLU A 171 -0.86 16.89 -15.57
CA GLU A 171 -1.16 15.82 -16.52
C GLU A 171 -0.87 14.45 -15.92
N LEU A 172 0.29 14.28 -15.28
CA LEU A 172 0.67 13.05 -14.60
C LEU A 172 -0.36 12.64 -13.52
N VAL A 173 -0.61 13.53 -12.55
CA VAL A 173 -1.50 13.24 -11.41
C VAL A 173 -2.91 12.93 -11.89
N PHE A 174 -3.44 13.72 -12.84
CA PHE A 174 -4.80 13.52 -13.31
C PHE A 174 -4.95 12.17 -13.99
N ASN A 175 -4.03 11.81 -14.89
CA ASN A 175 -4.13 10.55 -15.62
C ASN A 175 -3.91 9.32 -14.72
N LEU A 176 -3.11 9.42 -13.65
CA LEU A 176 -2.94 8.33 -12.68
C LEU A 176 -4.13 8.18 -11.70
N ASN A 177 -5.06 9.13 -11.68
CA ASN A 177 -6.33 9.00 -10.96
C ASN A 177 -7.52 8.69 -11.87
N VAL A 178 -7.30 8.36 -13.14
CA VAL A 178 -8.34 7.85 -14.04
C VAL A 178 -8.40 6.32 -13.94
N PRO A 179 -9.59 5.71 -13.79
CA PRO A 179 -9.74 4.26 -13.77
C PRO A 179 -9.26 3.62 -15.08
N SER A 180 -8.43 2.58 -14.96
CA SER A 180 -7.80 1.91 -16.10
C SER A 180 -7.89 0.39 -16.05
N ARG A 181 -7.72 -0.24 -14.88
CA ARG A 181 -7.88 -1.70 -14.75
C ARG A 181 -9.33 -2.07 -14.98
N TRP A 182 -9.59 -2.72 -16.11
CA TRP A 182 -10.92 -3.05 -16.62
C TRP A 182 -11.90 -1.86 -16.60
N GLY A 183 -11.36 -0.63 -16.70
CA GLY A 183 -12.13 0.62 -16.65
C GLY A 183 -12.82 0.94 -15.32
N THR A 184 -12.45 0.29 -14.20
CA THR A 184 -13.12 0.51 -12.91
C THR A 184 -12.22 0.83 -11.73
N GLN A 185 -10.95 0.44 -11.76
CA GLN A 185 -10.00 0.70 -10.67
C GLN A 185 -8.89 1.62 -11.17
N THR A 186 -8.59 2.64 -10.37
CA THR A 186 -7.41 3.48 -10.58
C THR A 186 -6.14 2.67 -10.31
N PRO A 187 -5.06 2.90 -11.07
CA PRO A 187 -3.82 2.20 -10.80
C PRO A 187 -3.30 2.57 -9.41
N PHE A 188 -3.04 1.57 -8.58
CA PHE A 188 -2.37 1.79 -7.30
C PHE A 188 -0.91 2.14 -7.59
N THR A 189 -0.61 3.44 -7.58
CA THR A 189 0.74 3.93 -7.85
C THR A 189 1.40 4.61 -6.66
N ASN A 190 2.70 4.44 -6.51
CA ASN A 190 3.53 5.18 -5.57
C ASN A 190 4.69 5.85 -6.30
N LEU A 191 5.04 7.08 -5.89
CA LEU A 191 6.24 7.77 -6.34
C LEU A 191 7.08 8.17 -5.13
N THR A 192 8.36 7.81 -5.14
CA THR A 192 9.33 8.25 -4.13
C THR A 192 10.13 9.43 -4.64
N PHE A 193 10.22 10.48 -3.81
CA PHE A 193 10.92 11.73 -4.05
C PHE A 193 12.15 11.80 -3.16
N ASP A 194 13.30 12.10 -3.76
CA ASP A 194 14.58 12.17 -3.05
C ASP A 194 14.73 13.48 -2.27
N TRP A 195 14.06 14.56 -2.69
CA TRP A 195 14.19 15.94 -2.18
C TRP A 195 15.55 16.57 -2.49
N THR A 196 16.63 15.90 -2.09
CA THR A 196 18.02 16.24 -2.41
C THR A 196 18.59 15.17 -3.32
N CYS A 197 19.36 15.55 -4.35
CA CYS A 197 19.98 14.58 -5.25
C CYS A 197 20.82 13.54 -4.48
N PRO A 198 20.53 12.23 -4.59
CA PRO A 198 21.29 11.19 -3.90
C PRO A 198 22.75 11.15 -4.33
N GLN A 199 23.66 10.92 -3.39
CA GLN A 199 25.11 10.92 -3.65
C GLN A 199 25.54 9.90 -4.72
N ASP A 200 24.88 8.74 -4.78
CA ASP A 200 25.20 7.69 -5.75
C ASP A 200 24.72 8.03 -7.17
N LEU A 201 23.75 8.95 -7.30
CA LEU A 201 23.27 9.47 -8.58
C LEU A 201 23.98 10.76 -8.99
N ALA A 202 24.46 11.55 -8.03
CA ALA A 202 24.96 12.91 -8.24
C ALA A 202 26.02 13.01 -9.36
N GLY A 203 26.96 12.06 -9.42
CA GLY A 203 28.01 12.04 -10.46
C GLY A 203 27.62 11.40 -11.79
N GLN A 204 26.41 10.83 -11.90
CA GLN A 204 25.95 10.18 -13.13
C GLN A 204 25.42 11.21 -14.13
N VAL A 205 25.66 10.94 -15.41
CA VAL A 205 25.20 11.76 -16.52
C VAL A 205 23.82 11.27 -16.97
N PRO A 206 22.79 12.14 -16.99
CA PRO A 206 21.48 11.79 -17.54
C PRO A 206 21.56 11.50 -19.04
N TYR A 207 20.70 10.60 -19.49
CA TYR A 207 20.59 10.21 -20.90
C TYR A 207 19.19 10.53 -21.41
N ILE A 208 19.08 11.35 -22.45
CA ILE A 208 17.80 11.72 -23.06
C ILE A 208 17.86 11.35 -24.54
N ALA A 209 16.89 10.57 -25.00
CA ALA A 209 16.69 10.26 -26.41
C ALA A 209 17.91 9.71 -27.19
N GLY A 210 18.81 8.99 -26.52
CA GLY A 210 20.02 8.46 -27.16
C GLY A 210 21.27 9.32 -26.94
N GLU A 211 21.19 10.40 -26.16
CA GLU A 211 22.27 11.37 -25.98
C GLU A 211 22.60 11.60 -24.51
N GLU A 212 23.90 11.60 -24.17
CA GLU A 212 24.39 12.03 -22.86
C GLU A 212 24.22 13.54 -22.72
N MET A 213 23.70 13.97 -21.57
CA MET A 213 23.50 15.38 -21.29
C MET A 213 24.82 16.05 -20.84
N PRO A 214 25.01 17.35 -21.11
CA PRO A 214 26.24 18.06 -20.74
C PRO A 214 26.29 18.45 -19.24
N PHE A 215 25.54 17.77 -18.39
CA PHE A 215 25.41 18.00 -16.95
C PHE A 215 25.19 16.67 -16.24
N THR A 216 25.35 16.66 -14.91
CA THR A 216 25.11 15.51 -14.05
C THR A 216 23.81 15.66 -13.26
N TYR A 217 23.33 14.59 -12.62
CA TYR A 217 22.17 14.70 -11.70
C TYR A 217 22.44 15.63 -10.52
N GLY A 218 23.68 15.70 -10.03
CA GLY A 218 24.06 16.61 -8.94
C GLY A 218 23.90 18.09 -9.29
N ASP A 219 23.92 18.43 -10.58
CA ASP A 219 23.73 19.79 -11.05
C ASP A 219 22.25 20.21 -11.11
N LEU A 220 21.29 19.30 -10.88
CA LEU A 220 19.87 19.46 -11.20
C LEU A 220 18.95 19.81 -10.00
N GLN A 221 19.52 20.23 -8.86
CA GLN A 221 18.73 20.57 -7.68
C GLN A 221 17.61 21.62 -7.97
N PRO A 222 17.84 22.72 -8.70
CA PRO A 222 16.78 23.69 -8.98
C PRO A 222 15.58 23.11 -9.75
N GLU A 223 15.81 22.15 -10.64
CA GLU A 223 14.78 21.46 -11.41
C GLU A 223 14.05 20.42 -10.56
N MET A 224 14.77 19.72 -9.68
CA MET A 224 14.15 18.86 -8.66
C MET A 224 13.23 19.68 -7.75
N ASP A 225 13.66 20.86 -7.30
CA ASP A 225 12.86 21.76 -6.48
C ASP A 225 11.60 22.23 -7.24
N MET A 226 11.74 22.51 -8.54
CA MET A 226 10.63 22.91 -9.41
C MET A 226 9.58 21.79 -9.55
N ILE A 227 10.03 20.54 -9.73
CA ILE A 227 9.16 19.36 -9.82
C ILE A 227 8.44 19.13 -8.48
N ASN A 228 9.18 19.14 -7.37
CA ASN A 228 8.62 18.95 -6.04
C ASN A 228 7.54 20.02 -5.74
N ARG A 229 7.85 21.29 -6.00
CA ARG A 229 6.88 22.39 -5.83
C ARG A 229 5.62 22.19 -6.67
N ALA A 230 5.80 21.90 -7.95
CA ALA A 230 4.70 21.68 -8.88
C ALA A 230 3.81 20.51 -8.46
N TYR A 231 4.41 19.39 -8.07
CA TYR A 231 3.70 18.19 -7.64
C TYR A 231 2.89 18.45 -6.36
N ILE A 232 3.51 19.05 -5.34
CA ILE A 232 2.84 19.38 -4.07
C ILE A 232 1.65 20.30 -4.32
N GLU A 233 1.81 21.35 -5.14
CA GLU A 233 0.72 22.28 -5.44
C GLU A 233 -0.45 21.61 -6.18
N VAL A 234 -0.18 20.70 -7.12
CA VAL A 234 -1.23 19.94 -7.83
C VAL A 234 -1.98 19.02 -6.86
N MET A 235 -1.26 18.28 -6.02
CA MET A 235 -1.87 17.39 -5.02
C MET A 235 -2.71 18.17 -4.00
N MET A 236 -2.21 19.34 -3.57
CA MET A 236 -2.90 20.22 -2.61
C MET A 236 -4.13 20.91 -3.18
N GLN A 237 -4.15 21.21 -4.49
CA GLN A 237 -5.31 21.79 -5.16
C GLN A 237 -6.49 20.79 -5.21
N GLY A 238 -6.20 19.51 -5.39
CA GLY A 238 -7.21 18.48 -5.57
C GLY A 238 -7.90 18.53 -6.94
N ASP A 239 -8.94 17.72 -7.09
CA ASP A 239 -9.68 17.61 -8.34
C ASP A 239 -10.58 18.81 -8.64
N ALA A 240 -11.36 18.75 -9.73
CA ALA A 240 -12.29 19.82 -10.12
C ALA A 240 -13.36 20.18 -9.05
N ARG A 241 -13.54 19.34 -8.02
CA ARG A 241 -14.43 19.56 -6.88
C ARG A 241 -13.67 19.77 -5.56
N GLY A 242 -12.34 19.95 -5.62
CA GLY A 242 -11.47 20.15 -4.47
C GLY A 242 -11.28 18.89 -3.60
N ARG A 243 -11.55 17.70 -4.14
CA ARG A 243 -11.29 16.42 -3.47
C ARG A 243 -9.82 16.07 -3.58
N ALA A 244 -9.26 15.47 -2.53
CA ALA A 244 -7.87 15.01 -2.55
C ALA A 244 -7.67 13.94 -3.62
N PHE A 245 -6.49 13.94 -4.24
CA PHE A 245 -6.04 12.82 -5.05
C PHE A 245 -5.51 11.70 -4.15
N THR A 246 -5.85 10.46 -4.47
CA THR A 246 -5.34 9.29 -3.75
C THR A 246 -3.99 8.84 -4.33
N PHE A 247 -3.83 8.96 -5.65
CA PHE A 247 -2.65 8.49 -6.36
C PHE A 247 -1.92 9.60 -7.13
N PRO A 248 -0.66 9.40 -7.54
CA PRO A 248 0.25 8.46 -6.90
C PRO A 248 0.44 8.82 -5.42
N ILE A 249 0.59 7.81 -4.56
CA ILE A 249 0.95 8.04 -3.16
C ILE A 249 2.37 8.61 -3.17
N PRO A 250 2.57 9.84 -2.66
CA PRO A 250 3.91 10.40 -2.57
C PRO A 250 4.60 9.88 -1.31
N THR A 251 5.86 9.49 -1.48
CA THR A 251 6.78 9.19 -0.37
C THR A 251 7.98 10.12 -0.45
N TYR A 252 8.32 10.79 0.64
CA TYR A 252 9.50 11.67 0.72
C TYR A 252 10.56 11.08 1.64
N ASN A 253 11.80 11.05 1.14
CA ASN A 253 12.97 10.64 1.90
C ASN A 253 13.38 11.77 2.84
N ILE A 254 13.38 11.51 4.15
CA ILE A 254 13.86 12.48 5.16
C ILE A 254 15.23 12.04 5.66
N THR A 255 16.25 12.69 5.12
CA THR A 255 17.67 12.46 5.42
C THR A 255 18.20 13.47 6.46
N PRO A 256 19.38 13.23 7.05
CA PRO A 256 20.00 14.17 8.00
C PRO A 256 20.20 15.60 7.43
N ASP A 257 20.38 15.72 6.12
CA ASP A 257 20.59 16.97 5.38
C ASP A 257 19.29 17.59 4.83
N PHE A 258 18.12 17.03 5.16
CA PHE A 258 16.84 17.59 4.74
C PHE A 258 16.70 19.06 5.21
N ASP A 259 16.55 19.98 4.25
CA ASP A 259 16.36 21.40 4.55
C ASP A 259 14.92 21.69 4.99
N TRP A 260 14.74 21.72 6.31
CA TRP A 260 13.46 22.02 6.95
C TRP A 260 12.96 23.45 6.71
N ASP A 261 13.82 24.36 6.28
CA ASP A 261 13.49 25.77 6.06
C ASP A 261 13.50 26.14 4.57
N HIS A 262 13.62 25.13 3.69
CA HIS A 262 13.46 25.27 2.25
C HIS A 262 12.09 25.85 1.88
N ALA A 263 12.02 26.63 0.81
CA ALA A 263 10.77 27.27 0.36
C ALA A 263 9.66 26.26 -0.01
N ASN A 264 10.02 25.01 -0.33
CA ASN A 264 9.07 23.93 -0.58
C ASN A 264 8.66 23.17 0.68
N ALA A 265 9.33 23.34 1.82
CA ALA A 265 8.99 22.62 3.05
C ALA A 265 7.62 23.06 3.57
N GLU A 266 7.31 24.36 3.56
CA GLU A 266 6.01 24.87 4.01
C GLU A 266 4.82 24.27 3.25
N PRO A 267 4.74 24.30 1.90
CA PRO A 267 3.62 23.66 1.20
C PRO A 267 3.58 22.14 1.35
N LEU A 268 4.72 21.46 1.53
CA LEU A 268 4.77 20.01 1.82
C LEU A 268 4.01 19.69 3.11
N PHE A 269 4.30 20.44 4.18
CA PHE A 269 3.65 20.23 5.48
C PHE A 269 2.24 20.80 5.54
N GLU A 270 1.89 21.80 4.73
CA GLU A 270 0.50 22.23 4.53
C GLU A 270 -0.35 21.12 3.89
N MET A 271 0.17 20.49 2.83
CA MET A 271 -0.46 19.33 2.19
C MET A 271 -0.64 18.18 3.21
N THR A 272 0.38 17.95 4.04
CA THR A 272 0.35 16.93 5.10
C THR A 272 -0.70 17.23 6.16
N ALA A 273 -0.73 18.47 6.67
CA ALA A 273 -1.69 18.90 7.68
C ALA A 273 -3.14 18.75 7.21
N ARG A 274 -3.38 18.98 5.91
CA ARG A 274 -4.71 18.96 5.31
C ARG A 274 -5.19 17.56 4.92
N TYR A 275 -4.33 16.77 4.28
CA TYR A 275 -4.74 15.52 3.62
C TYR A 275 -4.07 14.26 4.18
N GLY A 276 -3.06 14.41 5.05
CA GLY A 276 -2.29 13.28 5.54
C GLY A 276 -1.35 12.64 4.51
N LEU A 277 -1.04 13.38 3.43
CA LEU A 277 -0.05 13.02 2.43
C LEU A 277 1.11 14.04 2.50
N PRO A 278 2.37 13.61 2.35
CA PRO A 278 2.86 12.33 1.89
C PRO A 278 3.15 11.34 3.04
N TYR A 279 3.68 10.17 2.68
CA TYR A 279 4.42 9.33 3.63
C TYR A 279 5.85 9.83 3.77
N PHE A 280 6.39 9.73 5.00
CA PHE A 280 7.75 10.14 5.30
C PHE A 280 8.61 8.92 5.64
N GLN A 281 9.64 8.70 4.82
CA GLN A 281 10.62 7.64 5.05
C GLN A 281 11.76 8.19 5.93
N ASN A 282 11.97 7.55 7.07
CA ASN A 282 12.95 8.00 8.07
C ASN A 282 14.36 7.50 7.76
N PHE A 283 15.26 8.41 7.37
CA PHE A 283 16.69 8.15 7.27
C PHE A 283 17.53 8.88 8.34
N ILE A 284 16.93 9.71 9.19
CA ILE A 284 17.65 10.47 10.24
C ILE A 284 18.25 9.55 11.29
N ASN A 285 17.47 8.58 11.78
CA ASN A 285 17.85 7.66 12.86
C ASN A 285 17.90 6.21 12.38
N SER A 286 18.40 6.00 11.18
CA SER A 286 18.40 4.73 10.47
C SER A 286 19.83 4.31 10.16
N ASP A 287 20.14 3.02 10.30
CA ASP A 287 21.41 2.44 9.82
C ASP A 287 21.42 2.24 8.29
N LEU A 288 20.30 2.54 7.62
CA LEU A 288 20.14 2.51 6.17
C LEU A 288 20.22 3.91 5.58
N GLU A 289 20.79 4.02 4.38
CA GLU A 289 20.82 5.23 3.55
C GLU A 289 19.81 5.15 2.37
N PRO A 290 19.41 6.27 1.72
CA PRO A 290 18.43 6.25 0.63
C PRO A 290 18.77 5.29 -0.52
N HIS A 291 20.03 5.25 -0.93
CA HIS A 291 20.49 4.38 -2.02
C HIS A 291 20.40 2.87 -1.67
N MET A 292 20.38 2.54 -0.37
CA MET A 292 20.23 1.17 0.14
C MET A 292 18.78 0.68 0.08
N VAL A 293 17.81 1.60 -0.06
CA VAL A 293 16.38 1.32 0.01
C VAL A 293 15.64 2.09 -1.09
N ARG A 294 15.73 1.61 -2.33
CA ARG A 294 14.84 2.03 -3.44
C ARG A 294 13.61 1.14 -3.57
N SER A 295 13.19 0.49 -2.49
CA SER A 295 12.06 -0.43 -2.48
C SER A 295 10.73 0.28 -2.71
N MET A 296 9.94 -0.28 -3.61
CA MET A 296 8.99 0.44 -4.46
C MET A 296 7.53 0.40 -3.99
N CYS A 297 7.22 0.09 -2.74
CA CYS A 297 5.82 0.12 -2.29
C CYS A 297 5.71 0.20 -0.78
N CYS A 298 6.54 -0.58 -0.09
CA CYS A 298 6.66 -0.57 1.35
C CYS A 298 8.15 -0.80 1.66
N ARG A 299 8.71 -0.14 2.69
CA ARG A 299 10.14 -0.22 3.03
C ARG A 299 10.58 -1.67 3.15
N LEU A 300 11.37 -2.16 2.22
CA LEU A 300 12.02 -3.47 2.36
C LEU A 300 13.36 -3.18 3.04
N GLN A 301 13.53 -3.61 4.29
CA GLN A 301 14.86 -3.72 4.90
C GLN A 301 15.57 -4.88 4.21
N LEU A 302 16.24 -4.57 3.10
CA LEU A 302 17.16 -5.47 2.45
C LEU A 302 18.36 -5.67 3.38
N ASP A 303 18.58 -6.89 3.88
CA ASP A 303 19.91 -7.23 4.41
C ASP A 303 20.87 -7.31 3.21
N LEU A 304 21.51 -6.18 2.95
CA LEU A 304 22.44 -6.00 1.85
C LEU A 304 23.63 -6.97 1.91
N ARG A 305 23.96 -7.55 3.08
CA ARG A 305 25.05 -8.54 3.18
C ARG A 305 24.75 -9.78 2.34
N GLU A 306 23.49 -10.20 2.27
CA GLU A 306 23.06 -11.35 1.47
C GLU A 306 22.92 -11.02 -0.02
N LEU A 307 22.57 -9.77 -0.35
CA LEU A 307 22.51 -9.30 -1.75
C LEU A 307 23.91 -9.09 -2.34
N LEU A 308 24.84 -8.55 -1.54
CA LEU A 308 26.26 -8.38 -1.85
C LEU A 308 26.98 -9.71 -2.10
N LYS A 309 26.62 -10.78 -1.36
CA LYS A 309 27.15 -12.15 -1.60
C LYS A 309 26.75 -12.72 -2.96
N ARG A 310 25.68 -12.21 -3.59
CA ARG A 310 25.06 -12.80 -4.79
C ARG A 310 25.52 -12.17 -6.11
N GLY A 311 26.61 -11.40 -6.10
CA GLY A 311 27.52 -11.26 -7.25
C GLY A 311 27.09 -10.34 -8.40
N ASN A 312 25.96 -9.63 -8.31
CA ASN A 312 25.64 -8.54 -9.24
C ASN A 312 25.62 -7.23 -8.46
N GLY A 313 26.33 -6.22 -8.98
CA GLY A 313 26.49 -4.92 -8.35
C GLY A 313 25.15 -4.29 -7.94
N LEU A 314 25.18 -3.53 -6.85
CA LEU A 314 24.05 -2.77 -6.27
C LEU A 314 23.27 -1.90 -7.28
N PHE A 315 23.86 -1.66 -8.45
CA PHE A 315 23.33 -0.76 -9.47
C PHE A 315 22.21 -1.43 -10.28
N GLY A 316 20.98 -0.99 -10.03
CA GLY A 316 19.77 -1.37 -10.76
C GLY A 316 18.89 -2.43 -10.09
N SER A 317 19.46 -3.32 -9.26
CA SER A 317 18.68 -4.36 -8.56
C SER A 317 17.74 -3.79 -7.51
N ALA A 318 18.08 -2.64 -6.90
CA ALA A 318 17.25 -1.99 -5.88
C ALA A 318 15.95 -1.40 -6.46
N GLU A 319 15.96 -0.98 -7.73
CA GLU A 319 14.80 -0.36 -8.41
C GLU A 319 13.79 -1.38 -8.94
N GLN A 320 14.18 -2.65 -9.04
CA GLN A 320 13.36 -3.76 -9.56
C GLN A 320 13.00 -4.75 -8.45
N THR A 321 12.55 -4.20 -7.33
CA THR A 321 12.13 -4.97 -6.15
C THR A 321 10.62 -4.90 -5.96
N GLY A 322 10.08 -5.89 -5.28
CA GLY A 322 8.65 -6.05 -5.05
C GLY A 322 8.40 -7.29 -4.21
N SER A 323 7.16 -7.77 -4.20
CA SER A 323 6.82 -9.03 -3.55
C SER A 323 6.02 -9.92 -4.49
N VAL A 324 6.33 -11.21 -4.45
CA VAL A 324 5.61 -12.23 -5.21
C VAL A 324 4.23 -12.51 -4.63
N GLY A 325 4.05 -12.28 -3.33
CA GLY A 325 2.84 -12.60 -2.60
C GLY A 325 2.98 -12.30 -1.12
N VAL A 326 1.84 -12.17 -0.46
CA VAL A 326 1.73 -12.01 0.98
C VAL A 326 0.89 -13.15 1.56
N VAL A 327 1.37 -13.73 2.66
CA VAL A 327 0.57 -14.64 3.51
C VAL A 327 0.57 -14.12 4.94
N THR A 328 -0.62 -13.87 5.49
CA THR A 328 -0.79 -13.33 6.84
C THR A 328 -1.38 -14.38 7.78
N VAL A 329 -0.76 -14.59 8.94
CA VAL A 329 -1.23 -15.53 9.97
C VAL A 329 -2.26 -14.86 10.90
N ASN A 330 -3.34 -15.57 11.20
CA ASN A 330 -4.34 -15.15 12.18
C ASN A 330 -3.85 -15.43 13.61
N CYS A 331 -3.22 -14.44 14.24
CA CYS A 331 -2.65 -14.62 15.58
C CYS A 331 -3.73 -14.65 16.66
N ALA A 332 -4.85 -13.95 16.47
CA ALA A 332 -5.95 -13.96 17.45
C ALA A 332 -6.49 -15.38 17.69
N ARG A 333 -6.66 -16.16 16.62
CA ARG A 333 -7.03 -17.59 16.70
C ARG A 333 -5.99 -18.41 17.45
N LEU A 334 -4.70 -18.19 17.19
CA LEU A 334 -3.62 -18.90 17.89
C LEU A 334 -3.69 -18.66 19.41
N GLY A 335 -3.90 -17.40 19.82
CA GLY A 335 -4.06 -17.05 21.23
C GLY A 335 -5.26 -17.74 21.88
N TYR A 336 -6.37 -17.86 21.16
CA TYR A 336 -7.57 -18.55 21.67
C TYR A 336 -7.38 -20.06 21.81
N LEU A 337 -6.79 -20.72 20.80
CA LEU A 337 -6.63 -22.18 20.79
C LEU A 337 -5.55 -22.68 21.77
N HIS A 338 -4.59 -21.83 22.13
CA HIS A 338 -3.44 -22.17 22.97
C HIS A 338 -3.38 -21.33 24.24
N ARG A 339 -4.53 -21.09 24.88
CA ARG A 339 -4.62 -20.35 26.16
C ARG A 339 -3.63 -20.92 27.18
N ASP A 340 -2.82 -20.04 27.77
CA ASP A 340 -1.76 -20.34 28.73
C ASP A 340 -0.67 -21.35 28.25
N ASP A 341 -0.62 -21.68 26.95
CA ASP A 341 0.35 -22.61 26.34
C ASP A 341 1.18 -21.90 25.26
N GLU A 342 2.16 -21.08 25.68
CA GLU A 342 3.00 -20.31 24.74
C GLU A 342 3.82 -21.23 23.83
N ALA A 343 4.24 -22.40 24.32
CA ALA A 343 4.99 -23.37 23.53
C ALA A 343 4.13 -23.98 22.40
N GLY A 344 2.90 -24.38 22.70
CA GLY A 344 1.94 -24.84 21.71
C GLY A 344 1.57 -23.76 20.69
N LEU A 345 1.41 -22.51 21.15
CA LEU A 345 1.16 -21.35 20.29
C LEU A 345 2.29 -21.16 19.26
N MET A 346 3.56 -21.15 19.72
CA MET A 346 4.71 -20.97 18.82
C MET A 346 4.86 -22.16 17.86
N ALA A 347 4.60 -23.38 18.30
CA ALA A 347 4.63 -24.55 17.43
C ALA A 347 3.52 -24.51 16.35
N ALA A 348 2.33 -24.03 16.69
CA ALA A 348 1.26 -23.83 15.71
C ALA A 348 1.58 -22.69 14.73
N LEU A 349 2.18 -21.60 15.22
CA LEU A 349 2.69 -20.51 14.39
C LEU A 349 3.73 -21.03 13.39
N ASP A 350 4.69 -21.87 13.82
CA ASP A 350 5.71 -22.45 12.94
C ASP A 350 5.12 -23.26 11.80
N ARG A 351 4.08 -24.05 12.06
CA ARG A 351 3.37 -24.80 11.01
C ARG A 351 2.72 -23.85 10.00
N LEU A 352 2.04 -22.81 10.45
CA LEU A 352 1.39 -21.84 9.55
C LEU A 352 2.41 -21.01 8.75
N LEU A 353 3.55 -20.65 9.36
CA LEU A 353 4.65 -19.96 8.67
C LEU A 353 5.28 -20.86 7.60
N ALA A 354 5.49 -22.15 7.89
CA ALA A 354 6.00 -23.11 6.90
C ALA A 354 5.01 -23.31 5.74
N LEU A 355 3.70 -23.37 6.03
CA LEU A 355 2.67 -23.43 5.00
C LEU A 355 2.64 -22.17 4.14
N GLY A 356 2.79 -21.00 4.76
CA GLY A 356 2.92 -19.72 4.06
C GLY A 356 4.16 -19.66 3.18
N ARG A 357 5.31 -20.17 3.65
CA ARG A 357 6.52 -20.32 2.83
C ARG A 357 6.23 -21.15 1.59
N ASP A 358 5.62 -22.32 1.74
CA ASP A 358 5.35 -23.23 0.62
C ASP A 358 4.42 -22.59 -0.43
N VAL A 359 3.37 -21.89 0.02
CA VAL A 359 2.48 -21.11 -0.86
C VAL A 359 3.26 -20.06 -1.66
N LEU A 360 4.15 -19.32 -1.02
CA LEU A 360 4.92 -18.24 -1.66
C LEU A 360 5.93 -18.80 -2.67
N GLU A 361 6.54 -19.94 -2.39
CA GLU A 361 7.46 -20.63 -3.29
C GLU A 361 6.73 -21.22 -4.50
N ASP A 362 5.55 -21.82 -4.30
CA ASP A 362 4.69 -22.26 -5.41
C ASP A 362 4.25 -21.08 -6.28
N LYS A 363 3.82 -19.97 -5.66
CA LYS A 363 3.43 -18.75 -6.39
C LYS A 363 4.61 -18.22 -7.21
N ARG A 364 5.81 -18.15 -6.64
CA ARG A 364 7.04 -17.73 -7.34
C ARG A 364 7.34 -18.59 -8.56
N ARG A 365 7.32 -19.92 -8.39
CA ARG A 365 7.57 -20.86 -9.47
C ARG A 365 6.54 -20.70 -10.60
N VAL A 366 5.27 -20.61 -10.26
CA VAL A 366 4.17 -20.50 -11.26
C VAL A 366 4.21 -19.16 -11.98
N VAL A 367 4.36 -18.05 -11.27
CA VAL A 367 4.43 -16.72 -11.89
C VAL A 367 5.67 -16.60 -12.76
N GLN A 368 6.85 -17.04 -12.31
CA GLN A 368 8.06 -17.02 -13.15
C GLN A 368 7.88 -17.87 -14.42
N HIS A 369 7.31 -19.07 -14.31
CA HIS A 369 7.02 -19.91 -15.48
C HIS A 369 6.17 -19.15 -16.52
N TYR A 370 5.14 -18.44 -16.07
CA TYR A 370 4.27 -17.67 -16.97
C TYR A 370 4.90 -16.37 -17.48
N ILE A 371 5.85 -15.76 -16.75
CA ILE A 371 6.72 -14.68 -17.29
C ILE A 371 7.53 -15.23 -18.47
N ASP A 372 8.18 -16.38 -18.28
CA ASP A 372 9.04 -16.99 -19.31
C ASP A 372 8.22 -17.47 -20.51
N ALA A 373 6.99 -17.96 -20.28
CA ALA A 373 6.04 -18.34 -21.33
C ALA A 373 5.42 -17.15 -22.07
N GLY A 374 5.59 -15.92 -21.57
CA GLY A 374 5.11 -14.70 -22.23
C GLY A 374 3.66 -14.31 -21.88
N LEU A 375 3.09 -14.85 -20.80
CA LEU A 375 1.77 -14.42 -20.29
C LEU A 375 1.81 -12.97 -19.77
N TYR A 376 2.94 -12.54 -19.23
CA TYR A 376 3.19 -11.17 -18.76
C TYR A 376 4.25 -10.51 -19.65
N PRO A 377 3.90 -10.13 -20.89
CA PRO A 377 4.87 -9.68 -21.87
C PRO A 377 5.66 -8.46 -21.43
N TYR A 378 5.04 -7.50 -20.74
CA TYR A 378 5.74 -6.29 -20.31
C TYR A 378 6.61 -6.54 -19.09
N THR A 379 6.13 -7.33 -18.12
CA THR A 379 6.93 -7.78 -16.98
C THR A 379 8.15 -8.58 -17.45
N ARG A 380 7.99 -9.44 -18.46
CA ARG A 380 9.12 -10.15 -19.08
C ARG A 380 10.16 -9.18 -19.65
N ARG A 381 9.71 -8.09 -20.29
CA ARG A 381 10.58 -7.10 -20.93
C ARG A 381 11.32 -6.19 -19.95
N TYR A 382 10.66 -5.74 -18.88
CA TYR A 382 11.18 -4.72 -17.97
C TYR A 382 11.70 -5.28 -16.64
N LEU A 383 11.25 -6.47 -16.25
CA LEU A 383 11.70 -7.12 -15.01
C LEU A 383 12.45 -8.44 -15.32
N GLY A 384 11.88 -9.28 -16.17
CA GLY A 384 12.44 -10.56 -16.61
C GLY A 384 12.45 -11.66 -15.55
N THR A 385 12.84 -11.37 -14.31
CA THR A 385 12.96 -12.35 -13.23
C THR A 385 12.46 -11.85 -11.89
N LEU A 386 11.87 -12.77 -11.11
CA LEU A 386 11.47 -12.55 -9.71
C LEU A 386 12.62 -12.68 -8.71
N ARG A 387 13.88 -12.80 -9.14
CA ARG A 387 15.05 -13.00 -8.26
C ARG A 387 15.14 -11.98 -7.12
N ASN A 388 14.78 -10.72 -7.38
CA ASN A 388 14.85 -9.62 -6.41
C ASN A 388 13.50 -9.35 -5.71
N HIS A 389 12.48 -10.17 -5.97
CA HIS A 389 11.18 -10.07 -5.32
C HIS A 389 11.15 -10.90 -4.04
N PHE A 390 10.57 -10.33 -2.99
CA PHE A 390 10.41 -10.95 -1.69
C PHE A 390 9.23 -11.92 -1.65
N SER A 391 9.33 -12.90 -0.77
CA SER A 391 8.23 -13.74 -0.29
C SER A 391 7.79 -13.18 1.07
N THR A 392 6.60 -12.58 1.14
CA THR A 392 6.18 -11.82 2.32
C THR A 392 5.34 -12.65 3.29
N LEU A 393 5.78 -12.73 4.54
CA LEU A 393 4.99 -13.27 5.65
C LEU A 393 4.54 -12.11 6.56
N GLY A 394 3.29 -12.17 7.01
CA GLY A 394 2.71 -11.16 7.90
C GLY A 394 1.96 -11.79 9.07
N VAL A 395 1.63 -10.95 10.05
CA VAL A 395 0.82 -11.32 11.21
C VAL A 395 -0.35 -10.35 11.34
N ASN A 396 -1.45 -10.79 11.95
CA ASN A 396 -2.60 -9.94 12.24
C ASN A 396 -3.27 -10.33 13.55
N GLY A 397 -3.78 -9.35 14.29
CA GLY A 397 -4.50 -9.58 15.54
C GLY A 397 -3.59 -9.95 16.71
N VAL A 398 -2.36 -9.42 16.77
CA VAL A 398 -1.44 -9.71 17.89
C VAL A 398 -2.00 -9.18 19.23
N ASN A 399 -2.73 -8.05 19.21
CA ASN A 399 -3.42 -7.56 20.40
C ASN A 399 -4.45 -8.59 20.90
N GLU A 400 -5.35 -9.06 20.03
CA GLU A 400 -6.36 -10.03 20.43
C GLU A 400 -5.78 -11.43 20.67
N MET A 401 -4.61 -11.77 20.11
CA MET A 401 -3.86 -12.96 20.50
C MET A 401 -3.54 -12.93 21.98
N ILE A 402 -2.95 -11.84 22.47
CA ILE A 402 -2.55 -11.68 23.88
C ILE A 402 -3.79 -11.74 24.78
N ARG A 403 -4.86 -11.04 24.39
CA ARG A 403 -6.13 -11.06 25.13
C ARG A 403 -6.71 -12.46 25.22
N ASN A 404 -6.81 -13.17 24.10
CA ASN A 404 -7.36 -14.53 24.11
C ASN A 404 -6.48 -15.53 24.87
N PHE A 405 -5.15 -15.39 24.73
CA PHE A 405 -4.14 -16.22 25.38
C PHE A 405 -4.15 -16.09 26.90
N SER A 406 -4.30 -14.86 27.40
CA SER A 406 -4.27 -14.53 28.84
C SER A 406 -5.64 -14.57 29.51
N GLY A 407 -6.71 -14.89 28.78
CA GLY A 407 -8.08 -14.81 29.31
C GLY A 407 -8.54 -13.36 29.60
N ASP A 408 -8.12 -12.42 28.76
CA ASP A 408 -8.36 -10.97 28.85
C ASP A 408 -7.65 -10.25 30.00
N ALA A 409 -6.66 -10.89 30.63
CA ALA A 409 -5.86 -10.29 31.69
C ALA A 409 -4.81 -9.30 31.17
N ASP A 410 -4.30 -9.53 29.95
CA ASP A 410 -3.29 -8.69 29.28
C ASP A 410 -3.73 -8.33 27.85
N ASP A 411 -3.17 -7.24 27.34
CA ASP A 411 -3.25 -6.83 25.94
C ASP A 411 -1.87 -6.28 25.48
N ILE A 412 -1.74 -5.81 24.24
CA ILE A 412 -0.44 -5.34 23.72
C ILE A 412 0.14 -4.11 24.46
N THR A 413 -0.67 -3.46 25.29
CA THR A 413 -0.36 -2.21 25.97
C THR A 413 0.19 -2.45 27.38
N THR A 414 -0.01 -3.65 27.94
CA THR A 414 0.61 -4.04 29.21
C THR A 414 2.07 -4.45 29.00
N PRO A 415 2.96 -4.30 30.01
CA PRO A 415 4.35 -4.74 29.90
C PRO A 415 4.48 -6.23 29.54
N GLY A 416 3.62 -7.09 30.08
CA GLY A 416 3.61 -8.53 29.82
C GLY A 416 3.19 -8.85 28.38
N GLY A 417 2.07 -8.28 27.92
CA GLY A 417 1.60 -8.47 26.55
C GLY A 417 2.52 -7.85 25.51
N HIS A 418 3.09 -6.68 25.77
CA HIS A 418 4.10 -6.07 24.91
C HIS A 418 5.34 -6.97 24.74
N ALA A 419 5.82 -7.56 25.84
CA ALA A 419 6.93 -8.51 25.79
C ALA A 419 6.58 -9.78 25.00
N MET A 420 5.33 -10.27 25.10
CA MET A 420 4.86 -11.42 24.31
C MET A 420 4.80 -11.09 22.81
N ALA A 421 4.31 -9.91 22.44
CA ALA A 421 4.31 -9.45 21.05
C ALA A 421 5.73 -9.37 20.47
N LEU A 422 6.70 -8.85 21.23
CA LEU A 422 8.11 -8.83 20.82
C LEU A 422 8.67 -10.23 20.60
N ARG A 423 8.42 -11.18 21.52
CA ARG A 423 8.85 -12.58 21.38
C ARG A 423 8.27 -13.23 20.13
N LEU A 424 6.98 -13.01 19.85
CA LEU A 424 6.35 -13.51 18.62
C LEU A 424 7.00 -12.94 17.37
N LEU A 425 7.21 -11.62 17.29
CA LEU A 425 7.83 -11.01 16.10
C LEU A 425 9.27 -11.45 15.92
N ASP A 426 10.05 -11.55 17.00
CA ASP A 426 11.43 -12.06 16.95
C ASP A 426 11.49 -13.54 16.53
N HIS A 427 10.52 -14.36 16.97
CA HIS A 427 10.36 -15.74 16.51
C HIS A 427 10.07 -15.82 15.01
N VAL A 428 9.09 -15.05 14.51
CA VAL A 428 8.77 -15.00 13.08
C VAL A 428 9.98 -14.58 12.25
N ARG A 429 10.76 -13.59 12.70
CA ARG A 429 12.00 -13.17 12.03
C ARG A 429 13.04 -14.28 11.96
N ALA A 430 13.22 -15.03 13.05
CA ALA A 430 14.13 -16.18 13.06
C ALA A 430 13.72 -17.23 12.03
N ARG A 431 12.42 -17.59 11.99
CA ARG A 431 11.87 -18.53 11.00
C ARG A 431 12.05 -18.04 9.56
N ILE A 432 11.84 -16.75 9.31
CA ILE A 432 12.08 -16.11 8.01
C ILE A 432 13.55 -16.24 7.58
N GLY A 433 14.49 -16.02 8.51
CA GLY A 433 15.92 -16.21 8.26
C GLY A 433 16.24 -17.64 7.81
N GLU A 434 15.70 -18.64 8.52
CA GLU A 434 15.86 -20.05 8.15
C GLU A 434 15.26 -20.37 6.77
N PHE A 435 14.09 -19.81 6.44
CA PHE A 435 13.48 -20.02 5.13
C PHE A 435 14.30 -19.40 4.00
N GLN A 436 14.87 -18.22 4.22
CA GLN A 436 15.76 -17.56 3.26
C GLN A 436 17.04 -18.38 3.02
N GLU A 437 17.63 -18.94 4.07
CA GLU A 437 18.80 -19.84 3.96
C GLU A 437 18.45 -21.14 3.22
N ALA A 438 17.30 -21.77 3.55
CA ALA A 438 16.90 -23.04 2.98
C ALA A 438 16.49 -22.97 1.51
N THR A 439 15.79 -21.90 1.12
CA THR A 439 15.26 -21.73 -0.25
C THR A 439 16.20 -20.94 -1.15
N GLY A 440 17.06 -20.11 -0.57
CA GLY A 440 17.84 -19.12 -1.32
C GLY A 440 16.99 -17.96 -1.84
N HIS A 441 15.73 -17.78 -1.48
CA HIS A 441 14.91 -16.63 -1.89
C HIS A 441 14.81 -15.57 -0.79
N LEU A 442 14.49 -14.33 -1.19
CA LEU A 442 14.34 -13.22 -0.25
C LEU A 442 13.01 -13.32 0.49
N TYR A 443 13.04 -13.16 1.82
CA TYR A 443 11.84 -13.12 2.66
C TYR A 443 11.84 -11.88 3.55
N ASN A 444 10.64 -11.42 3.90
CA ASN A 444 10.46 -10.28 4.80
C ASN A 444 9.23 -10.47 5.70
N LEU A 445 9.25 -9.76 6.83
CA LEU A 445 8.13 -9.65 7.75
C LEU A 445 7.40 -8.32 7.53
N GLU A 446 6.13 -8.37 7.16
CA GLU A 446 5.32 -7.18 6.87
C GLU A 446 4.19 -6.97 7.88
N ALA A 447 3.98 -5.70 8.25
CA ALA A 447 2.78 -5.26 8.95
C ALA A 447 1.68 -5.06 7.90
N THR A 448 1.13 -6.17 7.40
CA THR A 448 0.20 -6.16 6.27
C THR A 448 -0.96 -5.19 6.54
N PRO A 449 -1.34 -4.28 5.61
CA PRO A 449 -2.45 -3.34 5.83
C PRO A 449 -3.79 -4.04 6.19
N ALA A 450 -3.99 -5.26 5.69
CA ALA A 450 -5.05 -6.18 6.08
C ALA A 450 -6.48 -5.58 6.03
N GLU A 451 -6.74 -4.62 5.14
CA GLU A 451 -7.98 -3.80 5.08
C GLU A 451 -9.27 -4.61 5.21
N GLY A 452 -9.42 -5.67 4.40
CA GLY A 452 -10.54 -6.62 4.50
C GLY A 452 -10.23 -7.86 5.34
N THR A 453 -8.95 -8.17 5.54
CA THR A 453 -8.50 -9.41 6.19
C THR A 453 -8.80 -9.41 7.69
N THR A 454 -8.67 -8.26 8.35
CA THR A 454 -8.96 -8.08 9.79
C THR A 454 -10.40 -8.47 10.12
N TYR A 455 -11.36 -7.99 9.31
CA TYR A 455 -12.77 -8.32 9.43
C TYR A 455 -13.06 -9.76 9.04
N ARG A 456 -12.41 -10.26 7.98
CA ARG A 456 -12.58 -11.65 7.52
C ARG A 456 -12.22 -12.64 8.63
N PHE A 457 -11.03 -12.50 9.22
CA PHE A 457 -10.59 -13.36 10.31
C PHE A 457 -11.59 -13.32 11.47
N ALA A 458 -11.92 -12.12 11.96
CA ALA A 458 -12.86 -11.98 13.08
C ALA A 458 -14.24 -12.58 12.78
N ARG A 459 -14.79 -12.38 11.57
CA ARG A 459 -16.08 -12.96 11.19
C ARG A 459 -16.04 -14.47 11.07
N GLU A 460 -14.99 -15.05 10.47
CA GLU A 460 -14.87 -16.51 10.35
C GLU A 460 -14.59 -17.19 11.70
N ASP A 461 -13.84 -16.54 12.59
CA ASP A 461 -13.59 -17.03 13.94
C ASP A 461 -14.87 -17.03 14.78
N ARG A 462 -15.64 -15.95 14.76
CA ARG A 462 -16.88 -15.83 15.54
C ARG A 462 -17.92 -16.90 15.19
N LYS A 463 -17.95 -17.35 13.93
CA LYS A 463 -18.85 -18.45 13.51
C LYS A 463 -18.51 -19.77 14.18
N ARG A 464 -17.22 -20.00 14.50
CA ARG A 464 -16.71 -21.25 15.09
C ARG A 464 -16.61 -21.16 16.61
N TRP A 465 -16.19 -20.02 17.12
CA TRP A 465 -15.96 -19.74 18.53
C TRP A 465 -16.70 -18.46 18.92
N PRO A 466 -17.96 -18.55 19.40
CA PRO A 466 -18.75 -17.37 19.74
C PRO A 466 -18.17 -16.53 20.87
N ASP A 467 -17.30 -17.11 21.72
CA ASP A 467 -16.68 -16.50 22.88
C ASP A 467 -15.25 -15.98 22.63
N ILE A 468 -14.71 -16.12 21.41
CA ILE A 468 -13.40 -15.56 21.06
C ILE A 468 -13.41 -14.03 21.20
N LEU A 469 -12.38 -13.48 21.84
CA LEU A 469 -12.24 -12.06 22.07
C LEU A 469 -11.79 -11.37 20.77
N GLN A 470 -12.47 -10.28 20.43
CA GLN A 470 -12.28 -9.51 19.21
C GLN A 470 -12.40 -8.01 19.53
N ALA A 471 -11.96 -7.15 18.62
CA ALA A 471 -12.21 -5.71 18.68
C ALA A 471 -13.47 -5.35 17.86
N GLY A 472 -13.91 -4.10 18.01
CA GLY A 472 -15.07 -3.55 17.29
C GLY A 472 -16.41 -3.93 17.91
N THR A 473 -17.47 -3.87 17.09
CA THR A 473 -18.85 -4.11 17.55
C THR A 473 -19.35 -5.50 17.15
N ALA A 474 -20.51 -5.91 17.66
CA ALA A 474 -21.16 -7.15 17.23
C ALA A 474 -21.41 -7.19 15.70
N GLY A 475 -21.78 -6.04 15.10
CA GLY A 475 -22.03 -5.93 13.66
C GLY A 475 -20.78 -5.73 12.81
N GLN A 476 -19.71 -5.17 13.39
CA GLN A 476 -18.45 -4.88 12.69
C GLN A 476 -17.25 -5.34 13.53
N PRO A 477 -17.04 -6.65 13.64
CA PRO A 477 -15.90 -7.18 14.37
C PRO A 477 -14.63 -7.16 13.54
N TYR A 478 -13.51 -6.86 14.16
CA TYR A 478 -12.20 -6.87 13.52
C TYR A 478 -11.12 -7.31 14.51
N TYR A 479 -9.96 -7.67 13.95
CA TYR A 479 -8.71 -7.79 14.70
C TYR A 479 -7.82 -6.59 14.46
N THR A 480 -7.17 -6.11 15.53
CA THR A 480 -6.26 -4.98 15.49
C THR A 480 -5.13 -5.29 14.50
N ASN A 481 -4.83 -4.33 13.61
CA ASN A 481 -3.95 -4.62 12.49
C ASN A 481 -2.53 -4.99 12.96
N SER A 482 -1.98 -6.09 12.45
CA SER A 482 -0.61 -6.52 12.74
C SER A 482 -0.33 -6.56 14.25
N SER A 483 0.62 -5.74 14.71
CA SER A 483 0.95 -5.49 16.11
C SER A 483 0.73 -4.02 16.52
N GLN A 484 -0.23 -3.35 15.89
CA GLN A 484 -0.60 -1.97 16.21
C GLN A 484 -1.27 -1.90 17.59
N LEU A 485 -1.33 -0.68 18.13
CA LEU A 485 -2.14 -0.40 19.32
C LEU A 485 -3.63 -0.57 19.00
N PRO A 486 -4.47 -0.95 19.98
CA PRO A 486 -5.92 -0.94 19.81
C PRO A 486 -6.42 0.43 19.35
N ALA A 487 -7.44 0.43 18.48
CA ALA A 487 -8.02 1.68 18.01
C ALA A 487 -8.58 2.50 19.19
N GLY A 488 -8.20 3.79 19.25
CA GLY A 488 -8.62 4.69 20.33
C GLY A 488 -7.87 4.50 21.65
N TYR A 489 -6.76 3.75 21.68
CA TYR A 489 -5.96 3.58 22.89
C TYR A 489 -5.34 4.89 23.39
N THR A 490 -4.78 5.70 22.49
CA THR A 490 -4.19 7.00 22.83
C THR A 490 -4.34 7.99 21.69
N ASP A 491 -4.60 9.24 22.04
CA ASP A 491 -4.60 10.39 21.13
C ASP A 491 -3.22 11.07 21.09
N ASP A 492 -2.28 10.68 21.96
CA ASP A 492 -0.92 11.24 21.97
C ASP A 492 -0.02 10.49 20.97
N PRO A 493 0.38 11.12 19.85
CA PRO A 493 1.24 10.48 18.86
C PRO A 493 2.61 10.08 19.43
N PHE A 494 3.13 10.77 20.46
CA PHE A 494 4.42 10.44 21.05
C PHE A 494 4.36 9.23 21.98
N THR A 495 3.25 9.06 22.70
CA THR A 495 2.96 7.82 23.43
C THR A 495 2.84 6.65 22.45
N ALA A 496 2.07 6.83 21.36
CA ALA A 496 1.93 5.80 20.33
C ALA A 496 3.30 5.42 19.71
N LEU A 497 4.12 6.41 19.34
CA LEU A 497 5.47 6.21 18.83
C LEU A 497 6.34 5.43 19.81
N SER A 498 6.34 5.81 21.10
CA SER A 498 7.18 5.17 22.13
C SER A 498 6.81 3.71 22.33
N MET A 499 5.52 3.39 22.31
CA MET A 499 5.03 2.01 22.47
C MET A 499 5.21 1.18 21.21
N GLN A 500 5.21 1.80 20.03
CA GLN A 500 5.30 1.08 18.77
C GLN A 500 6.73 0.93 18.26
N GLU A 501 7.67 1.80 18.63
CA GLU A 501 9.04 1.81 18.09
C GLU A 501 9.71 0.43 18.07
N ALA A 502 9.70 -0.28 19.19
CA ALA A 502 10.35 -1.59 19.31
C ALA A 502 9.69 -2.65 18.41
N LEU A 503 8.36 -2.65 18.33
CA LEU A 503 7.57 -3.57 17.49
C LEU A 503 7.76 -3.25 16.00
N GLN A 504 7.66 -1.96 15.64
CA GLN A 504 7.81 -1.48 14.27
C GLN A 504 9.20 -1.75 13.72
N GLY A 505 10.24 -1.68 14.56
CA GLY A 505 11.61 -2.05 14.20
C GLY A 505 11.83 -3.55 13.96
N ARG A 506 10.86 -4.43 14.23
CA ARG A 506 10.93 -5.87 13.92
C ARG A 506 10.48 -6.22 12.51
N TYR A 507 9.67 -5.37 11.89
CA TYR A 507 9.25 -5.57 10.51
C TYR A 507 10.43 -5.26 9.58
N THR A 508 10.89 -6.29 8.87
CA THR A 508 11.94 -6.19 7.85
C THR A 508 11.35 -5.88 6.47
N GLY A 509 10.03 -5.92 6.34
CA GLY A 509 9.27 -5.51 5.18
C GLY A 509 8.43 -4.26 5.45
N GLY A 510 7.34 -4.15 4.69
CA GLY A 510 6.46 -3.00 4.78
C GLY A 510 5.94 -2.74 6.19
N THR A 511 6.19 -1.54 6.69
CA THR A 511 5.45 -1.01 7.82
C THR A 511 5.26 0.48 7.69
N VAL A 512 4.16 0.99 8.24
CA VAL A 512 3.88 2.41 8.39
C VAL A 512 3.19 2.62 9.73
N LEU A 513 3.65 3.62 10.48
CA LEU A 513 2.95 4.06 11.68
C LEU A 513 2.11 5.29 11.36
N HIS A 514 0.80 5.15 11.53
CA HIS A 514 -0.14 6.26 11.40
C HIS A 514 -0.19 7.07 12.68
N LEU A 515 0.11 8.37 12.58
CA LEU A 515 -0.12 9.33 13.64
C LEU A 515 -1.52 9.93 13.43
N TYR A 516 -2.52 9.30 14.03
CA TYR A 516 -3.92 9.72 13.90
C TYR A 516 -4.18 11.04 14.60
N MET A 517 -4.83 11.97 13.91
CA MET A 517 -5.22 13.27 14.43
C MET A 517 -6.75 13.42 14.31
N ASN A 518 -7.37 13.90 15.38
CA ASN A 518 -8.83 14.07 15.45
C ASN A 518 -9.37 15.12 14.47
N GLU A 519 -8.52 16.04 14.02
CA GLU A 519 -8.81 17.05 12.99
C GLU A 519 -7.54 17.38 12.20
N ALA A 520 -7.67 18.23 11.18
CA ALA A 520 -6.51 18.77 10.48
C ALA A 520 -5.60 19.52 11.45
N LEU A 521 -4.28 19.43 11.25
CA LEU A 521 -3.35 20.20 12.07
C LEU A 521 -3.54 21.70 11.83
N SER A 522 -3.31 22.48 12.87
CA SER A 522 -3.58 23.93 12.88
C SER A 522 -2.74 24.73 11.89
N SER A 523 -1.57 24.23 11.48
CA SER A 523 -0.72 24.86 10.45
C SER A 523 0.34 23.90 9.89
N ALA A 524 0.88 24.25 8.73
CA ALA A 524 2.09 23.64 8.17
C ALA A 524 3.25 23.60 9.18
N GLN A 525 3.47 24.67 9.96
CA GLN A 525 4.55 24.76 10.94
C GLN A 525 4.37 23.77 12.09
N ALA A 526 3.14 23.60 12.58
CA ALA A 526 2.82 22.60 13.59
C ALA A 526 3.06 21.18 13.08
N CYS A 527 2.64 20.90 11.84
CA CYS A 527 2.87 19.62 11.18
C CYS A 527 4.35 19.33 10.95
N LYS A 528 5.10 20.33 10.45
CA LYS A 528 6.56 20.27 10.31
C LYS A 528 7.24 19.93 11.63
N ALA A 529 6.86 20.61 12.72
CA ALA A 529 7.43 20.37 14.04
C ALA A 529 7.11 18.96 14.57
N LEU A 530 5.89 18.47 14.36
CA LEU A 530 5.49 17.11 14.72
C LEU A 530 6.33 16.07 13.98
N VAL A 531 6.38 16.15 12.64
CA VAL A 531 7.13 15.20 11.80
C VAL A 531 8.61 15.24 12.13
N ARG A 532 9.22 16.43 12.20
CA ARG A 532 10.63 16.59 12.60
C ARG A 532 10.91 15.94 13.95
N ARG A 533 10.09 16.21 14.95
CA ARG A 533 10.27 15.66 16.30
C ARG A 533 10.08 14.14 16.34
N ALA A 534 9.12 13.61 15.60
CA ALA A 534 8.90 12.16 15.51
C ALA A 534 10.12 11.47 14.87
N LEU A 535 10.55 11.94 13.69
CA LEU A 535 11.65 11.33 12.94
C LEU A 535 13.01 11.48 13.64
N SER A 536 13.24 12.61 14.32
CA SER A 536 14.50 12.86 15.05
C SER A 536 14.59 12.16 16.41
N ARG A 537 13.48 11.71 17.01
CA ARG A 537 13.50 11.04 18.34
C ARG A 537 13.28 9.53 18.28
N PHE A 538 12.60 9.05 17.24
CA PHE A 538 12.24 7.66 17.10
C PHE A 538 12.86 7.05 15.85
N ARG A 539 13.15 5.75 15.91
CA ARG A 539 13.72 4.93 14.83
C ARG A 539 12.64 4.26 13.98
N VAL A 540 11.40 4.75 14.05
CA VAL A 540 10.30 4.20 13.26
C VAL A 540 10.60 4.39 11.76
N PRO A 541 10.48 3.34 10.94
CA PRO A 541 10.96 3.41 9.56
C PRO A 541 10.15 4.31 8.63
N TYR A 542 8.83 4.37 8.83
CA TYR A 542 7.88 5.16 8.07
C TYR A 542 6.82 5.72 9.00
N ILE A 543 6.50 6.99 8.82
CA ILE A 543 5.34 7.59 9.47
C ILE A 543 4.46 8.28 8.43
N THR A 544 3.20 8.37 8.76
CA THR A 544 2.25 9.26 8.10
C THR A 544 1.47 10.01 9.15
N VAL A 545 1.11 11.24 8.86
CA VAL A 545 0.13 11.99 9.65
C VAL A 545 -1.24 11.67 9.07
N THR A 546 -2.23 11.35 9.89
CA THR A 546 -3.57 10.95 9.41
C THR A 546 -4.62 11.86 10.05
N PRO A 547 -4.87 13.04 9.46
CA PRO A 547 -5.92 13.94 9.91
C PRO A 547 -7.30 13.43 9.50
N THR A 548 -8.28 13.71 10.34
CA THR A 548 -9.68 13.43 10.02
C THR A 548 -10.29 14.61 9.26
N PHE A 549 -10.89 14.33 8.11
CA PHE A 549 -11.61 15.32 7.30
C PHE A 549 -12.83 14.71 6.60
N SER A 550 -13.74 15.55 6.13
CA SER A 550 -14.97 15.16 5.44
C SER A 550 -15.07 15.86 4.09
N ILE A 551 -15.81 15.26 3.15
CA ILE A 551 -16.00 15.82 1.80
C ILE A 551 -17.50 16.05 1.57
N CYS A 552 -17.88 17.32 1.47
CA CYS A 552 -19.23 17.72 1.08
C CYS A 552 -19.37 17.66 -0.46
N PRO A 553 -20.45 17.06 -1.00
CA PRO A 553 -20.71 17.08 -2.44
C PRO A 553 -20.85 18.49 -3.05
N LYS A 554 -21.21 19.48 -2.23
CA LYS A 554 -21.40 20.88 -2.64
C LYS A 554 -20.18 21.75 -2.33
N HIS A 555 -19.63 21.65 -1.11
CA HIS A 555 -18.60 22.57 -0.62
C HIS A 555 -17.17 21.99 -0.64
N GLY A 556 -17.00 20.72 -1.01
CA GLY A 556 -15.70 20.06 -1.04
C GLY A 556 -15.16 19.77 0.37
N TYR A 557 -13.88 20.04 0.58
CA TYR A 557 -13.16 19.74 1.83
C TYR A 557 -13.74 20.44 3.07
N LEU A 558 -13.87 19.68 4.16
CA LEU A 558 -14.24 20.12 5.51
C LEU A 558 -13.27 19.51 6.52
N SER A 559 -12.67 20.32 7.39
CA SER A 559 -11.81 19.82 8.48
C SER A 559 -12.63 19.07 9.52
N GLY A 560 -12.17 17.90 9.97
CA GLY A 560 -12.84 17.08 10.97
C GLY A 560 -13.91 16.14 10.42
N ARG A 561 -14.50 15.34 11.31
CA ARG A 561 -15.60 14.42 10.99
C ARG A 561 -16.94 15.14 11.05
N HIS A 562 -17.63 15.20 9.92
CA HIS A 562 -18.95 15.80 9.76
C HIS A 562 -19.88 14.81 9.06
N GLU A 563 -20.93 14.36 9.76
CA GLU A 563 -21.98 13.53 9.14
C GLU A 563 -22.85 14.35 8.17
N PHE A 564 -23.12 15.61 8.53
CA PHE A 564 -23.81 16.60 7.71
C PHE A 564 -22.93 17.84 7.55
N CYS A 565 -22.97 18.47 6.37
CA CYS A 565 -22.11 19.61 6.07
C CYS A 565 -22.63 20.86 6.81
N PRO A 566 -21.84 21.46 7.73
CA PRO A 566 -22.28 22.63 8.48
C PRO A 566 -22.54 23.85 7.60
N ARG A 567 -21.88 23.92 6.42
CA ARG A 567 -22.12 24.98 5.43
C ARG A 567 -23.44 24.77 4.67
N CYS A 568 -23.81 23.51 4.36
CA CYS A 568 -25.13 23.22 3.78
C CYS A 568 -26.24 23.54 4.78
N ASP A 569 -26.05 23.18 6.04
CA ASP A 569 -27.03 23.43 7.09
C ASP A 569 -27.26 24.94 7.27
N ALA A 570 -26.18 25.73 7.29
CA ALA A 570 -26.26 27.19 7.35
C ALA A 570 -27.03 27.79 6.15
N GLU A 571 -26.81 27.27 4.93
CA GLU A 571 -27.54 27.71 3.74
C GLU A 571 -29.03 27.33 3.78
N LEU A 572 -29.38 26.16 4.34
CA LEU A 572 -30.77 25.72 4.52
C LEU A 572 -31.48 26.56 5.57
N LEU A 573 -30.82 26.85 6.69
CA LEU A 573 -31.33 27.74 7.73
C LEU A 573 -31.57 29.15 7.20
N ALA A 574 -30.65 29.68 6.39
CA ALA A 574 -30.81 30.99 5.74
C ALA A 574 -31.95 31.04 4.70
N ARG A 575 -32.38 29.89 4.16
CA ARG A 575 -33.48 29.75 3.20
C ARG A 575 -34.84 29.51 3.84
N THR A 576 -34.87 29.19 5.13
CA THR A 576 -36.14 29.01 5.86
C THR A 576 -36.71 30.40 6.12
N PRO A 577 -37.84 30.81 5.51
CA PRO A 577 -38.43 32.12 5.80
C PRO A 577 -38.76 32.17 7.28
N ALA A 578 -38.61 33.35 7.90
CA ALA A 578 -39.09 33.63 9.25
C ALA A 578 -40.61 33.38 9.34
N ALA A 579 -41.02 32.12 9.50
CA ALA A 579 -42.37 31.72 9.85
C ALA A 579 -42.57 31.94 11.35
N ALA A 580 -42.44 33.21 11.78
CA ALA A 580 -42.69 33.66 13.14
C ALA A 580 -43.14 35.13 13.12
N SER A 581 -44.12 35.47 12.29
CA SER A 581 -44.92 36.69 12.45
C SER A 581 -46.30 36.50 11.84
N ALA A 582 -47.14 35.70 12.49
CA ALA A 582 -48.59 35.79 12.34
C ALA A 582 -49.17 36.14 13.73
N PRO A 583 -49.90 37.26 13.87
CA PRO A 583 -50.49 37.66 15.14
C PRO A 583 -51.55 36.65 15.58
N GLN A 584 -51.54 36.31 16.87
CA GLN A 584 -52.58 35.52 17.52
C GLN A 584 -53.93 36.23 17.37
N THR A 585 -54.81 35.71 16.52
CA THR A 585 -56.25 36.01 16.62
C THR A 585 -56.85 35.05 17.63
N GLN A 586 -57.20 35.56 18.80
CA GLN A 586 -58.16 34.93 19.71
C GLN A 586 -59.51 34.78 19.01
N PRO A 587 -60.21 33.64 19.15
CA PRO A 587 -61.65 33.61 19.05
C PRO A 587 -62.23 33.77 20.47
N GLU A 588 -63.08 34.78 20.60
CA GLU A 588 -63.99 35.03 21.70
C GLU A 588 -64.92 33.83 21.96
N GLU A 589 -65.40 33.81 23.20
CA GLU A 589 -66.44 32.95 23.78
C GLU A 589 -67.73 32.89 22.94
N GLU A 590 -68.37 31.72 22.87
CA GLU A 590 -69.72 31.50 23.40
C GLU A 590 -70.19 30.05 23.13
N LEU A 591 -70.41 29.29 24.22
CA LEU A 591 -71.62 28.50 24.51
C LEU A 591 -71.38 27.58 25.73
N SER A 592 -71.46 28.16 26.93
CA SER A 592 -72.37 27.78 28.04
C SER A 592 -72.01 28.52 29.32
#